data_AF-A0A8I2G0Y7-F1
#
_entry.id   AF-A0A8I2G0Y7-F1
#
_cell.length_a   1.000
_cell.length_b   1.000
_cell.length_c   1.000
_cell.angle_alpha   90.00
_cell.angle_beta   90.00
_cell.angle_gamma   90.00
#
_symmetry.space_group_name_H-M   'P 1'
#
loop_
_entity.id
_entity.type
_entity.pdbx_description
1 polymer ?
#
loop_
_entity_poly.entity_id
_entity_poly.type
_entity_poly.pdbx_seq_one_letter_code
_entity_poly.pdbx_strand_id
1 'polypeptide(L)' 'MISYDMIIGGSHILRNPTIYNLLYKMGMVTDLGSGVRRIITLVRSHSQKEVLLQETANEFILTIPRP' A
#
# COMPACT_ATOMS: atom_id res chain seq x y z
N MET A 1 6.73 1.39 -15.46
CA MET A 1 6.46 2.28 -14.31
C MET A 1 5.07 1.92 -13.81
N ILE A 2 4.89 1.58 -12.54
CA ILE A 2 3.54 1.32 -11.99
C ILE A 2 2.98 2.67 -11.58
N SER A 3 1.83 3.06 -12.15
CA SER A 3 1.14 4.29 -11.76
C SER A 3 0.31 4.10 -10.49
N TYR A 4 0.02 5.17 -9.77
CA TYR A 4 -0.83 5.19 -8.58
C TYR A 4 -2.11 4.32 -8.65
N ASP A 5 -2.89 4.42 -9.74
CA ASP A 5 -4.14 3.67 -9.89
C ASP A 5 -3.93 2.16 -9.90
N MET A 6 -2.78 1.69 -10.38
CA MET A 6 -2.42 0.28 -10.39
C MET A 6 -2.13 -0.22 -8.97
N ILE A 7 -1.46 0.58 -8.12
CA ILE A 7 -1.18 0.24 -6.72
C ILE A 7 -2.49 0.12 -5.92
N ILE A 8 -3.43 1.04 -6.12
CA ILE A 8 -4.76 0.96 -5.50
C ILE A 8 -5.58 -0.21 -6.04
N GLY A 9 -5.44 -0.49 -7.33
CA GLY A 9 -6.06 -1.62 -8.02
C GLY A 9 -5.50 -2.99 -7.61
N GLY A 10 -4.49 -3.06 -6.75
CA GLY A 10 -3.89 -4.31 -6.28
C GLY A 10 -2.78 -4.86 -7.19
N SER A 11 -2.44 -4.14 -8.25
CA SER A 11 -1.28 -4.46 -9.08
C SER A 11 0.00 -4.04 -8.35
N HIS A 12 0.98 -4.94 -8.28
CA HIS A 12 2.24 -4.69 -7.60
C HIS A 12 3.39 -5.38 -8.33
N ILE A 13 4.57 -4.77 -8.30
CA ILE A 13 5.83 -5.40 -8.70
C ILE A 13 6.67 -5.55 -7.45
N LEU A 14 7.15 -6.77 -7.21
CA LEU A 14 8.01 -7.07 -6.08
C LEU A 14 9.41 -6.50 -6.33
N ARG A 15 9.77 -5.47 -5.56
CA ARG A 15 11.14 -4.92 -5.56
C ARG A 15 12.14 -5.93 -4.99
N ASN A 16 11.75 -6.68 -3.97
CA ASN A 16 12.54 -7.74 -3.37
C ASN A 16 11.66 -8.98 -3.10
N PRO A 17 11.66 -9.96 -4.01
CA PRO A 17 10.85 -11.17 -3.87
C PRO A 17 11.18 -12.01 -2.63
N THR A 18 12.44 -12.01 -2.18
CA THR A 18 12.87 -12.78 -1.00
C THR A 18 12.19 -12.29 0.27
N ILE A 19 12.23 -10.97 0.51
CA ILE A 19 11.58 -10.35 1.68
C ILE A 19 10.07 -10.56 1.60
N TYR A 20 9.48 -10.33 0.44
CA TYR A 20 8.04 -10.49 0.26
C TYR A 20 7.57 -11.92 0.57
N ASN A 21 8.26 -12.92 0.01
CA ASN A 21 7.94 -14.33 0.23
C ASN A 21 8.10 -14.73 1.70
N LEU A 22 9.11 -14.20 2.40
CA LEU A 22 9.27 -14.42 3.83
C LEU A 22 8.05 -13.88 4.59
N LEU A 23 7.68 -12.61 4.39
CA LEU A 23 6.54 -11.98 5.06
C LEU A 23 5.21 -12.67 4.72
N TYR A 24 5.05 -13.11 3.47
CA TYR A 24 3.87 -13.86 3.03
C TYR A 24 3.77 -15.21 3.74
N LYS A 25 4.87 -15.98 3.79
CA LYS A 25 4.92 -17.27 4.51
C LYS A 25 4.69 -17.12 6.01
N MET A 26 5.07 -15.99 6.58
CA MET A 26 4.79 -15.63 7.98
C MET A 26 3.36 -15.12 8.21
N GLY A 27 2.54 -15.00 7.16
CA GLY A 27 1.17 -14.49 7.26
C GLY A 27 1.06 -12.99 7.56
N MET A 28 2.15 -12.23 7.35
CA MET A 28 2.22 -10.80 7.67
C MET A 28 1.73 -9.89 6.53
N VAL A 29 1.71 -10.40 5.29
CA VAL A 29 1.20 -9.70 4.10
C VAL A 29 0.30 -10.62 3.29
N THR A 30 -0.49 -10.03 2.38
CA THR A 30 -1.38 -10.76 1.47
C THR A 30 -0.90 -10.63 0.04
N ASP A 31 -1.09 -11.68 -0.78
CA ASP A 31 -0.70 -11.68 -2.19
C ASP A 31 -1.66 -10.92 -3.13
N LEU A 32 -2.69 -10.31 -2.54
CA LEU A 32 -3.77 -9.65 -3.28
C LEU A 32 -3.44 -8.19 -3.66
N GLY A 33 -2.28 -7.67 -3.25
CA GLY A 33 -1.94 -6.25 -3.39
C GLY A 33 -2.90 -5.31 -2.63
N SER A 34 -3.68 -5.82 -1.68
CA SER A 34 -4.78 -5.07 -1.05
C SER A 34 -4.37 -4.17 0.11
N GLY A 35 -3.09 -4.17 0.50
CA GLY A 35 -2.59 -3.45 1.68
C GLY A 35 -2.88 -1.95 1.67
N VAL A 36 -2.52 -1.27 0.57
CA VAL A 36 -2.73 0.19 0.44
C VAL A 36 -4.21 0.53 0.47
N ARG A 37 -5.04 -0.22 -0.26
CA ARG A 37 -6.50 -0.02 -0.26
C ARG A 37 -7.11 -0.23 1.12
N ARG A 38 -6.66 -1.24 1.87
CA ARG A 38 -7.10 -1.46 3.25
C ARG A 38 -6.74 -0.29 4.16
N ILE A 39 -5.55 0.29 4.01
CA ILE A 39 -5.15 1.47 4.78
C ILE A 39 -6.06 2.66 4.48
N ILE A 40 -6.31 2.98 3.20
CA ILE A 40 -7.20 4.07 2.78
C ILE A 40 -8.57 3.92 3.43
N THR A 41 -9.18 2.73 3.31
CA THR A 41 -10.49 2.44 3.87
C THR A 41 -10.52 2.59 5.39
N LEU A 42 -9.51 2.08 6.09
CA LEU A 42 -9.44 2.11 7.55
C LEU A 42 -9.23 3.52 8.10
N VAL A 43 -8.33 4.30 7.49
CA VAL A 43 -8.06 5.68 7.93
C VAL A 43 -9.31 6.54 7.75
N ARG A 44 -9.96 6.42 6.60
CA ARG A 44 -11.21 7.15 6.33
C ARG A 44 -12.32 6.78 7.30
N SER A 45 -12.49 5.50 7.61
CA SER A 45 -13.56 5.04 8.50
C SER A 45 -13.30 5.37 9.97
N HIS A 46 -12.05 5.39 10.44
CA HIS A 46 -11.73 5.59 11.85
C HIS A 46 -11.43 7.04 12.21
N SER A 47 -10.83 7.81 11.30
CA SER A 47 -10.35 9.17 11.59
C SER A 47 -11.17 10.25 10.91
N GLN A 48 -12.08 9.90 9.98
CA GLN A 48 -12.77 10.85 9.09
C GLN A 48 -11.80 11.79 8.32
N LYS A 49 -10.54 11.38 8.20
CA LYS A 49 -9.49 12.08 7.46
C LYS A 49 -9.09 11.21 6.27
N GLU A 50 -8.61 11.84 5.21
CA GLU A 50 -8.09 11.14 4.04
C GLU A 50 -6.58 10.91 4.15
N VAL A 51 -6.08 9.82 3.59
CA VAL A 51 -4.64 9.64 3.38
C VAL A 51 -4.19 10.44 2.16
N LEU A 52 -2.94 10.88 2.17
CA LEU A 52 -2.35 11.55 1.02
C LEU A 52 -1.36 10.60 0.34
N LEU A 53 -1.53 10.44 -0.97
CA LEU A 53 -0.80 9.51 -1.80
C LEU A 53 -0.07 10.31 -2.87
N GLN A 54 1.25 10.20 -2.91
CA GLN A 54 2.10 10.94 -3.83
C GLN A 54 3.08 10.00 -4.50
N GLU A 55 3.14 10.08 -5.83
CA GLU A 55 4.18 9.43 -6.60
C GLU A 55 5.30 10.44 -6.86
N THR A 56 6.52 10.06 -6.54
CA THR A 56 7.73 10.79 -6.94
C THR A 56 8.42 10.03 -8.06
N ALA A 57 9.53 10.55 -8.58
CA ALA A 57 10.27 9.87 -9.64
C ALA A 57 10.69 8.43 -9.27
N ASN A 58 10.93 8.14 -7.99
CA ASN A 58 11.50 6.87 -7.53
C ASN A 58 10.67 6.18 -6.43
N GLU A 59 9.73 6.89 -5.81
CA GLU A 59 9.07 6.47 -4.58
C GLU A 59 7.56 6.70 -4.64
N PHE A 60 6.87 5.93 -3.81
CA PHE A 60 5.47 6.13 -3.53
C PHE A 60 5.32 6.48 -2.06
N ILE A 61 4.82 7.68 -1.79
CA ILE A 61 4.66 8.24 -0.46
C ILE A 61 3.20 8.10 -0.03
N LEU A 62 2.99 7.40 1.08
CA LEU A 62 1.72 7.29 1.78
C LEU A 62 1.83 8.09 3.09
N THR A 63 1.02 9.13 3.21
CA THR A 63 0.93 9.94 4.44
C THR A 63 -0.36 9.60 5.18
N ILE A 64 -0.21 9.14 6.42
CA ILE A 64 -1.33 8.82 7.31
C ILE A 64 -1.51 9.98 8.30
N PRO A 65 -2.67 10.64 8.33
CA PRO A 65 -2.94 11.71 9.28
C PRO A 65 -2.99 11.14 10.70
N ARG A 66 -2.37 11.85 11.65
CA ARG A 66 -2.49 11.54 13.08
C ARG A 66 -3.84 12.05 13.60
N PRO A 67 -4.45 11.40 14.62
CA PRO A 67 -5.64 11.90 15.30
C PRO A 67 -5.47 13.35 15.74
#